data_AF-A0A831X635-F1
#
_entry.id   AF-A0A831X635-F1
#
_cell.length_a   1.000
_cell.length_b   1.000
_cell.length_c   1.000
_cell.angle_alpha   90.00
_cell.angle_beta   90.00
_cell.angle_gamma   90.00
#
_symmetry.space_group_name_H-M   'P 1'
#
loop_
_entity.id
_entity.type
_entity.pdbx_description
1 polymer ?
#
loop_
_entity_poly.entity_id
_entity_poly.type
_entity_poly.pdbx_seq_one_letter_code
_entity_poly.pdbx_strand_id
1 'polypeptide(L)' 'MPELLGDLKPAEFARRMSVAESTVSRWISNEREMSYENAVLAAFVLDCHAEDFYQWVTVPKGKRQ' A
#
# COMPACT_ATOMS: atom_id res chain seq x y z
N MET A 1 6.01 -2.49 -1.75
CA MET A 1 4.81 -3.37 -1.90
C MET A 1 5.17 -4.82 -2.15
N PRO A 2 5.91 -5.21 -3.20
CA PRO A 2 6.25 -6.64 -3.44
C PRO A 2 6.98 -7.28 -2.25
N GLU A 3 7.89 -6.52 -1.63
CA GLU A 3 8.68 -6.96 -0.49
C GLU A 3 7.86 -7.12 0.80
N LEU A 4 6.73 -6.40 0.93
CA LEU A 4 5.84 -6.48 2.11
C LEU A 4 4.91 -7.69 2.06
N LEU A 5 4.61 -8.20 0.86
CA LEU A 5 3.77 -9.37 0.69
C LEU A 5 4.51 -10.68 1.04
N GLY A 6 5.84 -10.72 0.94
CA GLY A 6 6.62 -11.93 1.19
C GLY A 6 6.11 -13.11 0.34
N ASP A 7 5.74 -14.21 1.01
CA ASP A 7 5.16 -15.41 0.38
C ASP A 7 3.64 -15.32 0.17
N LEU A 8 2.99 -14.25 0.64
CA LEU A 8 1.55 -14.07 0.53
C LEU A 8 1.15 -13.76 -0.92
N LYS A 9 0.33 -14.63 -1.49
CA LYS A 9 -0.18 -14.43 -2.85
C LYS A 9 -1.09 -13.20 -2.91
N PRO A 10 -1.02 -12.36 -3.97
CA PRO A 10 -1.88 -11.19 -4.14
C PRO A 10 -3.39 -11.49 -4.02
N ALA A 11 -3.83 -12.64 -4.54
CA ALA A 11 -5.21 -13.11 -4.42
C ALA A 11 -5.65 -13.36 -2.95
N GLU A 12 -4.75 -13.90 -2.13
CA GLU A 12 -5.02 -14.15 -0.70
C GLU A 12 -5.03 -12.83 0.07
N PHE A 13 -4.10 -11.92 -0.23
CA PHE A 13 -4.10 -10.58 0.33
C PHE A 13 -5.39 -9.81 0.00
N ALA A 14 -5.85 -9.88 -1.25
CA ALA A 14 -7.10 -9.27 -1.68
C ALA A 14 -8.31 -9.79 -0.88
N ARG A 15 -8.36 -11.10 -0.62
CA ARG A 15 -9.42 -11.72 0.21
C ARG A 15 -9.40 -11.21 1.64
N ARG A 16 -8.22 -11.16 2.27
CA ARG A 16 -8.07 -10.65 3.65
C ARG A 16 -8.42 -9.17 3.77
N MET A 17 -8.09 -8.40 2.74
CA MET A 17 -8.41 -6.99 2.61
C MET A 17 -9.88 -6.73 2.20
N SER A 18 -10.65 -7.76 1.84
CA SER A 18 -12.00 -7.63 1.26
C SER A 18 -12.08 -6.68 0.05
N VAL A 19 -11.04 -6.70 -0.81
CA VAL A 19 -10.97 -5.91 -2.04
C VAL A 19 -10.84 -6.80 -3.27
N ALA A 20 -11.08 -6.24 -4.45
CA ALA A 20 -10.84 -6.96 -5.70
C ALA A 20 -9.33 -7.21 -5.92
N GLU A 21 -8.96 -8.37 -6.46
CA GLU A 21 -7.57 -8.69 -6.80
C GLU A 21 -6.94 -7.66 -7.75
N SER A 22 -7.73 -7.11 -8.68
CA SER A 22 -7.30 -6.02 -9.57
C SER A 22 -6.92 -4.73 -8.82
N THR A 23 -7.50 -4.50 -7.63
CA THR A 23 -7.12 -3.36 -6.77
C THR A 23 -5.74 -3.59 -6.17
N VAL A 24 -5.46 -4.81 -5.69
CA VAL A 24 -4.14 -5.20 -5.20
C VAL A 24 -3.10 -5.12 -6.31
N SER A 25 -3.41 -5.60 -7.53
CA SER A 25 -2.48 -5.49 -8.66
C SER A 25 -2.13 -4.03 -8.97
N ARG A 26 -3.10 -3.11 -8.93
CA ARG A 26 -2.85 -1.67 -9.14
C ARG A 26 -1.99 -1.06 -8.04
N TRP A 27 -2.17 -1.48 -6.79
CA TRP A 27 -1.31 -1.05 -5.68
C TRP A 27 0.13 -1.56 -5.85
N ILE A 28 0.31 -2.81 -6.26
CA ILE A 28 1.63 -3.40 -6.50
C ILE A 28 2.34 -2.71 -7.67
N SER A 29 1.61 -2.41 -8.76
CA SER A 29 2.13 -1.68 -9.93
C SER A 29 2.30 -0.18 -9.70
N ASN A 30 1.95 0.34 -8.51
CA ASN A 30 1.95 1.77 -8.19
C ASN A 30 1.07 2.63 -9.14
N GLU A 31 0.10 2.02 -9.81
CA GLU A 31 -0.88 2.70 -10.69
C GLU A 31 -1.95 3.43 -9.88
N ARG A 32 -2.14 3.01 -8.63
CA ARG A 32 -3.11 3.57 -7.71
C ARG A 32 -2.51 3.66 -6.32
N GLU A 33 -2.64 4.81 -5.69
CA GLU A 33 -2.28 4.98 -4.27
C GLU A 33 -3.30 4.29 -3.36
N MET A 34 -2.78 3.77 -2.24
CA MET A 34 -3.58 3.17 -1.19
C MET A 34 -4.11 4.27 -0.25
N SER A 35 -5.39 4.21 0.11
CA SER A 35 -5.93 5.09 1.16
C SER A 35 -5.38 4.69 2.53
N TYR A 36 -5.28 5.66 3.46
CA TYR A 36 -4.74 5.39 4.79
C TYR A 36 -5.52 4.28 5.53
N GLU A 37 -6.85 4.23 5.42
CA GLU A 37 -7.67 3.16 6.00
C GLU A 37 -7.28 1.77 5.48
N ASN A 38 -7.02 1.64 4.18
CA ASN A 38 -6.55 0.39 3.59
C ASN A 38 -5.12 0.07 4.03
N ALA A 39 -4.26 1.07 4.22
CA ALA A 39 -2.90 0.86 4.73
C ALA A 39 -2.92 0.36 6.18
N VAL A 40 -3.80 0.88 7.03
CA VAL A 40 -3.98 0.40 8.41
C VAL A 40 -4.51 -1.03 8.45
N LEU A 41 -5.48 -1.38 7.59
CA LEU A 41 -5.96 -2.74 7.49
C LEU A 41 -4.87 -3.69 6.95
N ALA A 42 -4.13 -3.26 5.94
CA ALA A 42 -3.02 -4.02 5.37
C ALA A 42 -1.91 -4.25 6.40
N ALA A 43 -1.59 -3.25 7.21
CA ALA A 43 -0.64 -3.33 8.32
C ALA A 43 -1.04 -4.40 9.34
N PHE A 44 -2.32 -4.47 9.70
CA PHE A 44 -2.84 -5.53 10.56
C PHE A 44 -2.75 -6.93 9.91
N VAL A 45 -3.01 -7.04 8.60
CA VAL A 45 -2.95 -8.31 7.86
C VAL A 45 -1.52 -8.82 7.67
N LEU A 46 -0.58 -7.91 7.47
CA LEU A 46 0.83 -8.21 7.17
C LEU A 46 1.77 -8.08 8.38
N ASP A 47 1.23 -7.75 9.56
CA ASP A 47 1.98 -7.53 10.80
C ASP A 47 3.14 -6.51 10.62
N CYS A 48 2.84 -5.38 9.96
CA CYS A 48 3.78 -4.30 9.70
C CYS A 48 3.22 -2.93 10.12
N HIS A 49 3.98 -1.85 9.91
CA HIS A 49 3.51 -0.50 10.17
C HIS A 49 2.80 0.08 8.95
N ALA A 50 1.72 0.83 9.16
CA ALA A 50 0.98 1.49 8.08
C ALA A 50 1.88 2.48 7.30
N GLU A 51 2.90 3.03 7.96
CA GLU A 51 3.90 3.91 7.36
C GLU A 51 4.78 3.20 6.32
N ASP A 52 4.95 1.87 6.42
CA ASP A 52 5.75 1.08 5.48
C ASP A 52 5.14 1.04 4.06
N PHE A 53 3.86 1.37 3.94
CA PHE A 53 3.17 1.47 2.64
C PHE A 53 3.40 2.81 1.94
N TYR A 54 4.01 3.80 2.59
CA TYR A 54 4.21 5.13 2.06
C TYR A 54 5.69 5.52 2.02
N GLN A 55 6.05 6.34 1.02
CA GLN A 55 7.37 6.96 0.96
C GLN A 55 7.23 8.47 1.16
N TRP A 56 8.06 9.03 2.03
CA TRP A 56 8.15 10.48 2.21
C TRP A 56 8.78 11.12 0.97
N VAL A 57 7.98 11.83 0.19
CA VAL A 57 8.47 12.61 -0.94
C VAL A 57 8.83 14.02 -0.47
N THR A 58 10.11 14.33 -0.46
CA THR A 58 10.59 15.67 -0.15
C THR A 58 10.29 16.60 -1.33
N VAL A 59 9.21 17.38 -1.23
CA VAL A 59 8.93 18.43 -2.20
C VAL A 59 9.80 19.65 -1.88
N PRO A 60 10.64 20.16 -2.81
CA PRO A 60 11.37 21.39 -2.57
C PRO A 60 10.36 22.51 -2.32
N LYS A 61 10.52 23.23 -1.21
CA LYS A 61 9.70 24.42 -0.93
C LYS A 61 9.89 25.38 -2.10
N GLY A 62 8.86 25.52 -2.94
CA GLY A 62 8.79 26.64 -3.87
C GLY A 62 9.00 27.92 -3.09
N LYS A 63 9.84 28.82 -3.60
CA LYS A 63 9.85 30.21 -3.13
C LYS A 63 8.40 30.69 -3.20
N ARG A 64 7.76 30.91 -2.05
CA ARG A 64 6.57 31.77 -1.99
C ARG A 64 7.03 33.10 -2.57
N GLN A 65 6.61 33.40 -3.80
CA GLN A 65 6.76 34.71 -4.42
C GLN A 65 5.65 35.62 -3.88
#